data_AF-A0A519F0S0-F1
#
_entry.id   AF-A0A519F0S0-F1
#
_cell.length_a   1.000
_cell.length_b   1.000
_cell.length_c   1.000
_cell.angle_alpha   90.00
_cell.angle_beta   90.00
_cell.angle_gamma   90.00
#
_symmetry.space_group_name_H-M   'P 1'
#
loop_
_entity.id
_entity.type
_entity.pdbx_description
1 polymer ?
#
loop_
_entity_poly.entity_id
_entity_poly.type
_entity_poly.pdbx_seq_one_letter_code
_entity_poly.pdbx_strand_id
1 'polypeptide(L)'
;MPTSAAGSKPGRPTSRRAHAPGRRGGFTLLELLVVIAIIAIATAGVGLALRDSGQASLEREGDRLAALLESARAQSRASGAVVRWRPTPQGPRAFAFDGLPPDALPTHWMTEGIHAQPAGADGRPAIALQLGPEPIIAAQQVVIGSDALPGKSLRIATDGLRPFAVISP
;
A
#
# COMPACT_ATOMS: atom_id res chain seq x y z
N MET A 1 108.01 -12.47 -19.95
CA MET A 1 107.45 -12.19 -18.61
C MET A 1 106.21 -11.32 -18.78
N PRO A 2 105.08 -11.62 -18.11
CA PRO A 2 103.80 -10.96 -18.29
C PRO A 2 103.69 -9.72 -17.40
N THR A 3 103.01 -8.65 -17.86
CA THR A 3 102.60 -7.54 -16.99
C THR A 3 101.08 -7.49 -16.96
N SER A 4 100.54 -7.79 -15.78
CA SER A 4 99.14 -7.70 -15.42
C SER A 4 98.62 -6.27 -15.54
N ALA A 5 97.42 -6.10 -16.11
CA ALA A 5 96.59 -4.92 -15.90
C ALA A 5 95.22 -5.39 -15.38
N ALA A 6 94.97 -5.16 -14.09
CA ALA A 6 93.70 -5.38 -13.43
C ALA A 6 92.85 -4.11 -13.56
N GLY A 7 91.72 -4.21 -14.27
CA GLY A 7 90.71 -3.16 -14.35
C GLY A 7 89.56 -3.45 -13.37
N SER A 8 89.52 -2.69 -12.28
CA SER A 8 88.47 -2.66 -11.25
C SER A 8 87.14 -2.10 -11.79
N LYS A 9 86.02 -2.77 -11.51
CA LYS A 9 84.67 -2.18 -11.60
C LYS A 9 83.93 -2.41 -10.28
N PRO A 10 83.55 -1.37 -9.52
CA PRO A 10 82.60 -1.51 -8.44
C PRO A 10 81.19 -1.23 -8.97
N GLY A 11 80.23 -2.05 -8.56
CA GLY A 11 78.83 -1.81 -8.89
C GLY A 11 77.90 -2.96 -8.52
N ARG A 12 77.70 -3.19 -7.22
CA ARG A 12 76.43 -3.73 -6.69
C ARG A 12 75.68 -2.52 -6.10
N PRO A 13 74.34 -2.43 -6.14
CA PRO A 13 73.55 -3.39 -5.37
C PRO A 13 72.13 -3.72 -5.91
N THR A 14 71.53 -4.67 -5.18
CA THR A 14 70.11 -4.80 -4.78
C THR A 14 69.02 -5.16 -5.80
N SER A 15 68.60 -6.42 -5.65
CA SER A 15 67.23 -6.93 -5.77
C SER A 15 66.12 -5.88 -5.60
N ARG A 16 65.49 -5.50 -6.70
CA ARG A 16 64.17 -4.88 -6.68
C ARG A 16 63.13 -5.99 -6.77
N ARG A 17 62.50 -6.30 -5.63
CA ARG A 17 61.21 -7.02 -5.60
C ARG A 17 60.29 -6.31 -6.58
N ALA A 18 59.93 -6.98 -7.68
CA ALA A 18 58.78 -6.57 -8.47
C ALA A 18 57.57 -6.67 -7.54
N HIS A 19 57.15 -5.52 -7.00
CA HIS A 19 55.79 -5.34 -6.53
C HIS A 19 54.89 -5.75 -7.70
N ALA A 20 54.11 -6.81 -7.50
CA ALA A 20 53.00 -7.10 -8.39
C ALA A 20 52.24 -5.77 -8.58
N PRO A 21 52.00 -5.32 -9.82
CA PRO A 21 51.22 -4.11 -10.01
C PRO A 21 49.86 -4.40 -9.39
N GLY A 22 49.55 -3.72 -8.29
CA GLY A 22 48.21 -3.71 -7.73
C GLY A 22 47.30 -3.33 -8.88
N ARG A 23 46.50 -4.29 -9.35
CA ARG A 23 45.50 -4.07 -10.38
C ARG A 23 44.64 -2.94 -9.88
N ARG A 24 44.85 -1.74 -10.40
CA ARG A 24 43.95 -0.62 -10.19
C ARG A 24 42.66 -1.06 -10.85
N GLY A 25 41.71 -1.50 -10.03
CA GLY A 25 40.37 -1.89 -10.47
C GLY A 25 39.67 -0.66 -11.02
N GLY A 26 39.73 -0.50 -12.34
CA GLY A 26 38.91 0.46 -13.04
C GLY A 26 37.53 -0.16 -13.22
N PHE A 27 36.50 0.56 -12.80
CA PHE A 27 35.11 0.19 -13.00
C PHE A 27 34.83 0.04 -14.49
N THR A 28 34.56 -1.20 -14.92
CA THR A 28 34.33 -1.54 -16.33
C THR A 28 32.91 -1.14 -16.76
N LEU A 29 32.72 -0.93 -18.06
CA LEU A 29 31.37 -0.69 -18.62
C LEU A 29 30.39 -1.81 -18.25
N LEU A 30 30.88 -3.05 -18.18
CA LEU A 30 30.08 -4.21 -17.81
C LEU A 30 29.66 -4.17 -16.34
N GLU A 31 30.55 -3.79 -15.43
CA GLU A 31 30.21 -3.59 -14.01
C GLU A 31 29.16 -2.50 -13.85
N LEU A 32 29.29 -1.38 -14.57
CA LEU A 32 28.28 -0.33 -14.56
C LEU A 32 26.93 -0.85 -15.06
N LEU A 33 26.92 -1.55 -16.19
CA LEU A 33 25.70 -2.09 -16.78
C LEU A 33 24.99 -3.04 -15.82
N VAL A 34 25.74 -3.95 -15.18
CA VAL A 34 25.18 -4.89 -14.20
C VAL A 34 24.63 -4.15 -12.98
N VAL A 35 25.33 -3.15 -12.45
CA VAL A 35 24.83 -2.34 -11.33
C VAL A 35 23.53 -1.64 -11.69
N ILE A 36 23.46 -0.98 -12.86
CA ILE A 36 22.23 -0.32 -13.30
C ILE A 36 21.12 -1.35 -13.53
N ALA A 37 21.44 -2.51 -14.11
CA ALA A 37 20.47 -3.58 -14.32
C ALA A 37 19.89 -4.09 -12.99
N ILE A 38 20.73 -4.30 -11.98
CA ILE A 38 20.28 -4.72 -10.63
C ILE A 38 19.42 -3.62 -9.99
N ILE A 39 19.84 -2.35 -10.05
CA ILE A 39 19.06 -1.22 -9.52
C ILE A 39 17.70 -1.15 -10.23
N ALA A 40 17.66 -1.31 -11.55
CA ALA A 40 16.43 -1.28 -12.32
C ALA A 40 15.47 -2.41 -11.90
N ILE A 41 15.96 -3.65 -11.81
CA ILE A 41 15.15 -4.81 -11.38
C ILE A 41 14.68 -4.62 -9.94
N ALA A 42 15.56 -4.20 -9.04
CA ALA A 42 15.21 -3.95 -7.63
C ALA A 42 14.14 -2.87 -7.51
N THR A 43 14.28 -1.75 -8.25
CA THR A 43 13.31 -0.65 -8.26
C THR A 43 11.95 -1.11 -8.81
N ALA A 44 11.95 -1.88 -9.91
CA ALA A 44 10.73 -2.43 -10.47
C ALA A 44 10.03 -3.39 -9.48
N GLY A 45 10.78 -4.23 -8.78
CA GLY A 45 10.26 -5.14 -7.75
C GLY A 45 9.61 -4.41 -6.58
N VAL A 46 10.24 -3.33 -6.07
CA VAL A 46 9.67 -2.49 -4.99
C VAL A 46 8.36 -1.84 -5.43
N GLY A 47 8.29 -1.30 -6.65
CA GLY A 47 7.07 -0.69 -7.17
C GLY A 47 5.89 -1.67 -7.25
N LEU A 48 6.15 -2.92 -7.64
CA LEU A 48 5.13 -3.97 -7.68
C LEU A 48 4.66 -4.36 -6.28
N ALA A 49 5.59 -4.54 -5.33
CA ALA A 49 5.27 -4.91 -3.95
C ALA A 49 4.42 -3.83 -3.24
N LEU A 50 4.74 -2.55 -3.44
CA LEU A 50 3.95 -1.44 -2.89
C LEU A 50 2.52 -1.44 -3.43
N ARG A 51 2.36 -1.62 -4.74
CA ARG A 51 1.03 -1.68 -5.38
C ARG A 51 0.19 -2.82 -4.83
N ASP A 52 0.78 -4.01 -4.71
CA ASP A 52 0.12 -5.20 -4.16
C ASP A 52 -0.31 -4.98 -2.70
N SER A 53 0.58 -4.41 -1.89
CA SER A 53 0.27 -4.08 -0.50
C SER A 53 -0.88 -3.07 -0.36
N GLY A 54 -0.94 -2.06 -1.24
CA GLY A 54 -2.03 -1.11 -1.29
C GLY A 54 -3.36 -1.77 -1.67
N GLN A 55 -3.32 -2.73 -2.60
CA GLN A 55 -4.53 -3.40 -3.07
C GLN A 55 -5.08 -4.31 -1.96
N ALA A 56 -4.21 -5.09 -1.33
CA ALA A 56 -4.57 -5.92 -0.18
C ALA A 56 -5.11 -5.08 0.99
N SER A 57 -4.60 -3.85 1.20
CA SER A 57 -5.14 -2.94 2.22
C SER A 57 -6.53 -2.42 1.87
N LEU A 58 -6.79 -2.07 0.60
CA LEU A 58 -8.12 -1.65 0.14
C LEU A 58 -9.16 -2.78 0.26
N GLU A 59 -8.77 -4.01 -0.07
CA GLU A 59 -9.60 -5.21 0.08
C GLU A 59 -9.96 -5.46 1.55
N ARG A 60 -8.96 -5.42 2.44
CA ARG A 60 -9.19 -5.55 3.89
C ARG A 60 -10.10 -4.46 4.45
N GLU A 61 -9.95 -3.21 4.00
CA GLU A 61 -10.84 -2.14 4.42
C GLU A 61 -12.28 -2.36 3.93
N GLY A 62 -12.45 -2.90 2.72
CA GLY A 62 -13.76 -3.28 2.18
C GLY A 62 -14.48 -4.30 3.04
N ASP A 63 -13.80 -5.40 3.39
CA ASP A 63 -14.35 -6.45 4.25
C ASP A 63 -14.66 -5.92 5.66
N ARG A 64 -13.75 -5.12 6.21
CA ARG A 64 -13.95 -4.48 7.52
C ARG A 64 -15.17 -3.56 7.52
N LEU A 65 -15.29 -2.68 6.52
CA LEU A 65 -16.41 -1.76 6.42
C LEU A 65 -17.73 -2.52 6.27
N ALA A 66 -17.77 -3.59 5.46
CA ALA A 66 -18.95 -4.44 5.34
C ALA A 66 -19.40 -5.01 6.71
N ALA A 67 -18.45 -5.52 7.50
CA ALA A 67 -18.72 -6.03 8.85
C ALA A 67 -19.21 -4.93 9.81
N LEU A 68 -18.63 -3.72 9.73
CA LEU A 68 -19.07 -2.58 10.55
C LEU A 68 -20.48 -2.12 10.19
N LEU A 69 -20.81 -2.07 8.89
CA LEU A 69 -22.16 -1.73 8.43
C LEU A 69 -23.18 -2.75 8.93
N GLU A 70 -22.90 -4.05 8.83
CA GLU A 70 -23.82 -5.08 9.35
C GLU A 70 -23.93 -5.05 10.87
N SER A 71 -22.84 -4.78 11.59
CA SER A 71 -22.87 -4.59 13.05
C SER A 71 -23.79 -3.43 13.44
N ALA A 72 -23.70 -2.30 12.71
CA ALA A 72 -24.58 -1.15 12.90
C ALA A 72 -26.04 -1.47 12.55
N ARG A 73 -26.32 -2.26 11.49
CA ARG A 73 -27.67 -2.75 11.20
C ARG A 73 -28.21 -3.59 12.35
N ALA A 74 -27.42 -4.53 12.86
CA ALA A 74 -27.81 -5.40 13.97
C ALA A 74 -28.14 -4.58 15.23
N GLN A 75 -27.31 -3.58 15.57
CA GLN A 75 -27.57 -2.67 16.69
C GLN A 75 -28.82 -1.81 16.47
N SER A 76 -29.02 -1.30 15.25
CA SER A 76 -30.23 -0.55 14.87
C SER A 76 -31.49 -1.39 15.06
N ARG A 77 -31.50 -2.65 14.59
CA ARG A 77 -32.61 -3.59 14.79
C ARG A 77 -32.85 -3.92 16.26
N ALA A 78 -31.79 -4.15 17.03
CA ALA A 78 -31.88 -4.52 18.44
C ALA A 78 -32.38 -3.37 19.33
N SER A 79 -32.00 -2.13 19.02
CA SER A 79 -32.40 -0.94 19.77
C SER A 79 -33.69 -0.30 19.27
N GLY A 80 -34.12 -0.60 18.03
CA GLY A 80 -35.19 0.11 17.35
C GLY A 80 -34.80 1.53 16.90
N ALA A 81 -33.54 1.95 17.09
CA ALA A 81 -33.08 3.28 16.71
C ALA A 81 -32.73 3.33 15.21
N VAL A 82 -33.07 4.46 14.57
CA VAL A 82 -32.62 4.75 13.21
C VAL A 82 -31.12 5.02 13.20
N VAL A 83 -30.38 4.21 12.45
CA VAL A 83 -28.94 4.37 12.28
C VAL A 83 -28.60 4.74 10.85
N ARG A 84 -27.77 5.78 10.70
CA ARG A 84 -27.22 6.22 9.41
C ARG A 84 -25.70 6.19 9.43
N TRP A 85 -25.12 5.70 8.35
CA TRP A 85 -23.68 5.77 8.13
C TRP A 85 -23.35 6.82 7.09
N ARG A 86 -22.39 7.69 7.38
CA ARG A 86 -21.91 8.70 6.43
C ARG A 86 -20.40 8.92 6.53
N PRO A 87 -19.70 9.17 5.42
CA PRO A 87 -18.31 9.60 5.44
C PRO A 87 -18.19 11.02 6.03
N THR A 88 -17.05 11.31 6.64
CA THR A 88 -16.71 12.63 7.20
C THR A 88 -15.33 13.07 6.73
N PRO A 89 -15.17 13.44 5.45
CA PRO A 89 -13.83 13.72 4.89
C PRO A 89 -13.14 14.95 5.52
N GLN A 90 -13.88 15.86 6.14
CA GLN A 90 -13.35 17.02 6.86
C GLN A 90 -13.42 16.89 8.39
N GLY A 91 -13.85 15.73 8.90
CA GLY A 91 -14.03 15.48 10.32
C GLY A 91 -12.80 14.87 10.99
N PRO A 92 -12.73 14.88 12.32
CA PRO A 92 -11.68 14.18 13.08
C PRO A 92 -11.79 12.65 12.98
N ARG A 93 -12.93 12.14 12.50
CA ARG A 93 -13.20 10.73 12.24
C ARG A 93 -13.35 10.54 10.73
N ALA A 94 -13.12 9.33 10.24
CA ALA A 94 -13.25 9.02 8.82
C ALA A 94 -14.72 8.94 8.36
N PHE A 95 -15.59 8.44 9.24
CA PHE A 95 -17.02 8.32 9.03
C PHE A 95 -17.76 8.33 10.38
N ALA A 96 -19.08 8.44 10.36
CA ALA A 96 -19.91 8.43 11.56
C ALA A 96 -21.08 7.46 11.41
N PHE A 97 -21.47 6.85 12.54
CA PHE A 97 -22.73 6.13 12.70
C PHE A 97 -23.69 6.99 13.53
N ASP A 98 -24.47 7.83 12.86
CA ASP A 98 -25.47 8.66 13.53
C ASP A 98 -26.59 7.75 14.06
N GLY A 99 -26.97 7.93 15.33
CA GLY A 99 -28.01 7.12 16.00
C GLY A 99 -27.46 6.00 16.89
N LEU A 100 -26.15 5.71 16.83
CA LEU A 100 -25.48 4.85 17.81
C LEU A 100 -24.85 5.67 18.95
N PRO A 101 -24.64 5.08 20.14
CA PRO A 101 -23.84 5.71 21.18
C PRO A 101 -22.43 6.03 20.68
N PRO A 102 -21.77 7.07 21.24
CA PRO A 102 -20.37 7.35 20.95
C PRO A 102 -19.49 6.11 21.18
N ASP A 103 -18.54 5.88 20.28
CA ASP A 103 -17.54 4.81 20.37
C ASP A 103 -18.11 3.37 20.41
N ALA A 104 -19.40 3.19 20.09
CA ALA A 104 -20.03 1.87 19.97
C ALA A 104 -19.41 1.02 18.85
N LEU A 105 -18.90 1.67 17.80
CA LEU A 105 -18.21 1.05 16.67
C LEU A 105 -17.01 1.91 16.24
N PRO A 106 -15.95 1.29 15.69
CA PRO A 106 -14.84 2.02 15.08
C PRO A 106 -15.29 2.98 13.96
N THR A 107 -14.67 4.16 13.91
CA THR A 107 -15.03 5.26 12.98
C THR A 107 -13.83 5.79 12.19
N HIS A 108 -12.77 5.00 12.03
CA HIS A 108 -11.53 5.36 11.35
C HIS A 108 -11.16 4.31 10.30
N TRP A 109 -10.54 4.73 9.21
CA TRP A 109 -9.93 3.81 8.23
C TRP A 109 -8.69 3.14 8.83
N MET A 110 -8.36 1.92 8.39
CA MET A 110 -7.11 1.24 8.76
C MET A 110 -5.89 1.87 8.08
N THR A 111 -6.10 2.47 6.91
CA THR A 111 -5.08 3.13 6.09
C THR A 111 -5.53 4.54 5.76
N GLU A 112 -4.59 5.48 5.75
CA GLU A 112 -4.86 6.86 5.35
C GLU A 112 -5.18 6.95 3.85
N GLY A 113 -5.83 8.05 3.45
CA GLY A 113 -6.18 8.30 2.04
C GLY A 113 -7.29 7.39 1.50
N ILE A 114 -8.03 6.68 2.36
CA ILE A 114 -9.27 6.02 1.96
C ILE A 114 -10.39 7.07 1.90
N HIS A 115 -11.11 7.09 0.79
CA HIS A 115 -12.29 7.90 0.61
C HIS A 115 -13.49 7.00 0.29
N ALA A 116 -14.68 7.43 0.70
CA ALA A 116 -15.89 6.64 0.51
C ALA A 116 -17.03 7.51 -0.02
N GLN A 117 -17.77 6.96 -0.98
CA GLN A 117 -18.91 7.59 -1.62
C GLN A 117 -20.13 6.67 -1.49
N PRO A 118 -21.09 6.97 -0.60
CA PRO A 118 -22.38 6.30 -0.58
C PRO A 118 -23.11 6.52 -1.89
N ALA A 119 -23.90 5.54 -2.30
CA ALA A 119 -24.77 5.60 -3.46
C ALA A 119 -26.03 4.75 -3.27
N GLY A 120 -27.12 5.16 -3.93
CA GLY A 120 -28.35 4.38 -4.00
C GLY A 120 -28.22 3.17 -4.93
N ALA A 121 -29.31 2.39 -5.02
CA ALA A 121 -29.43 1.25 -5.93
C ALA A 121 -29.19 1.63 -7.40
N ASP A 122 -29.58 2.83 -7.79
CA ASP A 122 -29.42 3.40 -9.14
C ASP A 122 -27.99 3.91 -9.41
N GLY A 123 -27.07 3.75 -8.45
CA GLY A 123 -25.69 4.23 -8.55
C GLY A 123 -25.55 5.73 -8.35
N ARG A 124 -26.64 6.46 -8.05
CA ARG A 124 -26.54 7.89 -7.79
C ARG A 124 -25.88 8.16 -6.45
N PRO A 125 -24.97 9.15 -6.36
CA PRO A 125 -24.37 9.55 -5.10
C PRO A 125 -25.42 9.86 -4.03
N ALA A 126 -25.21 9.34 -2.84
CA ALA A 126 -25.98 9.61 -1.65
C ALA A 126 -25.08 10.22 -0.58
N ILE A 127 -25.69 10.94 0.36
CA ILE A 127 -24.98 11.56 1.49
C ILE A 127 -24.75 10.58 2.64
N ALA A 128 -25.57 9.53 2.74
CA ALA A 128 -25.53 8.55 3.82
C ALA A 128 -26.22 7.24 3.40
N LEU A 129 -25.89 6.16 4.11
CA LEU A 129 -26.60 4.88 4.07
C LEU A 129 -27.59 4.79 5.24
N GLN A 130 -28.77 4.22 4.99
CA GLN A 130 -29.79 3.95 6.01
C GLN A 130 -29.68 2.47 6.43
N LEU A 131 -29.31 2.21 7.69
CA LEU A 131 -28.94 0.86 8.14
C LEU A 131 -30.06 0.12 8.89
N GLY A 132 -31.08 0.82 9.34
CA GLY A 132 -32.24 0.25 10.02
C GLY A 132 -33.09 1.33 10.69
N PRO A 133 -34.04 0.93 11.57
CA PRO A 133 -34.16 -0.37 12.23
C PRO A 133 -34.88 -1.46 11.42
N GLU A 134 -35.30 -1.16 10.19
CA GLU A 134 -36.08 -2.08 9.38
C GLU A 134 -35.26 -3.34 8.98
N PRO A 135 -35.86 -4.55 9.05
CA PRO A 135 -35.17 -5.77 8.64
C PRO A 135 -34.89 -5.80 7.13
N ILE A 136 -35.77 -5.18 6.33
CA ILE A 136 -35.65 -5.02 4.88
C ILE A 136 -35.47 -3.54 4.59
N ILE A 137 -34.38 -3.19 3.93
CA ILE A 137 -34.07 -1.82 3.50
C ILE A 137 -34.01 -1.75 1.97
N ALA A 138 -33.98 -0.55 1.40
CA ALA A 138 -33.69 -0.39 -0.02
C ALA A 138 -32.27 -0.89 -0.35
N ALA A 139 -32.03 -1.31 -1.59
CA ALA A 139 -30.68 -1.62 -2.04
C ALA A 139 -29.81 -0.35 -2.00
N GLN A 140 -28.59 -0.49 -1.48
CA GLN A 140 -27.66 0.61 -1.26
C GLN A 140 -26.23 0.10 -1.41
N GLN A 141 -25.32 1.02 -1.69
CA GLN A 141 -23.92 0.69 -1.86
C GLN A 141 -23.03 1.83 -1.38
N VAL A 142 -21.78 1.50 -1.08
CA VAL A 142 -20.71 2.48 -0.89
C VAL A 142 -19.53 2.04 -1.74
N VAL A 143 -18.98 2.99 -2.49
CA VAL A 143 -17.73 2.80 -3.21
C VAL A 143 -16.61 3.40 -2.38
N ILE A 144 -15.62 2.60 -2.04
CA ILE A 144 -14.39 3.07 -1.41
C ILE A 144 -13.25 3.09 -2.42
N GLY A 145 -12.36 4.07 -2.30
CA GLY A 145 -11.16 4.19 -3.11
C GLY A 145 -9.98 4.61 -2.24
N SER A 146 -8.76 4.52 -2.80
CA SER A 146 -7.53 4.87 -2.12
C SER A 146 -6.71 5.85 -2.93
N ASP A 147 -6.21 6.90 -2.29
CA ASP A 147 -5.31 7.88 -2.90
C ASP A 147 -3.94 7.25 -3.25
N ALA A 148 -3.54 6.20 -2.54
CA ALA A 148 -2.32 5.43 -2.83
C ALA A 148 -2.47 4.54 -4.09
N LEU A 149 -3.70 4.23 -4.49
CA LEU A 149 -4.00 3.47 -5.72
C LEU A 149 -5.02 4.21 -6.59
N PRO A 150 -4.59 5.28 -7.28
CA PRO A 150 -5.48 6.04 -8.16
C PRO A 150 -6.18 5.14 -9.18
N GLY A 151 -7.50 5.30 -9.30
CA GLY A 151 -8.32 4.51 -10.23
C GLY A 151 -8.68 3.10 -9.78
N LYS A 152 -8.23 2.67 -8.58
CA LYS A 152 -8.75 1.45 -7.94
C LYS A 152 -9.84 1.81 -6.94
N SER A 153 -10.97 1.13 -7.06
CA SER A 153 -12.09 1.24 -6.15
C SER A 153 -12.70 -0.11 -5.88
N LEU A 154 -13.38 -0.21 -4.75
CA LEU A 154 -14.06 -1.39 -4.28
C LEU A 154 -15.47 -0.99 -3.87
N ARG A 155 -16.43 -1.84 -4.20
CA ARG A 155 -17.85 -1.58 -3.96
C ARG A 155 -18.36 -2.53 -2.90
N ILE A 156 -18.97 -1.98 -1.85
CA ILE A 156 -19.68 -2.72 -0.80
C ILE A 156 -21.16 -2.45 -1.00
N ALA A 157 -21.98 -3.49 -1.10
CA ALA A 157 -23.40 -3.33 -1.40
C ALA A 157 -24.29 -4.33 -0.65
N THR A 158 -25.56 -3.95 -0.52
CA THR A 158 -26.67 -4.81 -0.10
C THR A 158 -27.84 -4.62 -1.06
N ASP A 159 -28.56 -5.70 -1.34
CA ASP A 159 -29.86 -5.67 -2.03
C ASP A 159 -31.02 -5.35 -1.08
N GLY A 160 -30.73 -5.17 0.22
CA GLY A 160 -31.71 -4.93 1.27
C GLY A 160 -32.08 -6.17 2.08
N LEU A 161 -31.89 -7.36 1.51
CA LEU A 161 -32.20 -8.66 2.10
C LEU A 161 -30.95 -9.38 2.61
N ARG A 162 -29.85 -9.28 1.88
CA ARG A 162 -28.55 -9.86 2.22
C ARG A 162 -27.70 -8.88 3.03
N PRO A 163 -26.76 -9.37 3.85
CA PRO A 163 -25.77 -8.51 4.49
C PRO A 163 -25.00 -7.66 3.47
N PHE A 164 -24.44 -6.55 3.93
CA PHE A 164 -23.46 -5.83 3.12
C PHE A 164 -22.27 -6.74 2.81
N ALA A 165 -21.86 -6.76 1.55
CA ALA A 165 -20.71 -7.55 1.10
C ALA A 165 -19.92 -6.78 0.03
N VAL A 166 -18.64 -7.07 -0.06
CA VAL A 166 -17.81 -6.64 -1.18
C VAL A 166 -18.33 -7.34 -2.44
N ILE A 167 -18.72 -6.55 -3.43
CA ILE A 167 -19.11 -7.06 -4.74
C ILE A 167 -17.96 -6.80 -5.71
N SER A 168 -17.38 -7.88 -6.21
CA SER A 168 -16.47 -7.82 -7.35
C SER A 168 -17.23 -7.27 -8.56
N PRO A 169 -16.61 -6.39 -9.36
CA PRO A 169 -17.20 -5.89 -10.60
C PRO A 169 -17.50 -7.02 -11.60
#